data_AF-A0A2A4NNH1-F1
#
_entry.id   AF-A0A2A4NNH1-F1
#
_cell.length_a   1.000
_cell.length_b   1.000
_cell.length_c   1.000
_cell.angle_alpha   90.00
_cell.angle_beta   90.00
_cell.angle_gamma   90.00
#
_symmetry.space_group_name_H-M   'P 1'
#
loop_
_entity.id
_entity.type
_entity.pdbx_description
1 polymer ?
#
loop_
_entity_poly.entity_id
_entity_poly.type
_entity_poly.pdbx_seq_one_letter_code
_entity_poly.pdbx_strand_id
1 'polypeptide(L)'
;MKQLSILTGAAILAASSVAACPWAGGTYSGNERQFETEFTVNADCTEMVFQSSGSAGFQQADTPETVALAATDKGWTSTFPKGTITLLADGKQVEFIGPGVNERVQVDK
;
A
#
# COMPACT_ATOMS: atom_id res chain seq x y z
N MET A 1 -11.30 19.11 59.10
CA MET A 1 -10.40 18.76 57.98
C MET A 1 -11.23 17.98 56.96
N LYS A 2 -11.48 18.54 55.78
CA LYS A 2 -12.21 17.88 54.69
C LYS A 2 -11.29 17.86 53.48
N GLN A 3 -10.72 16.70 53.17
CA GLN A 3 -9.92 16.49 51.97
C GLN A 3 -10.88 16.28 50.79
N LEU A 4 -10.91 17.24 49.87
CA LEU A 4 -11.52 17.05 48.55
C LEU A 4 -10.45 16.44 47.64
N SER A 5 -10.63 15.17 47.29
CA SER A 5 -9.84 14.49 46.26
C SER A 5 -10.32 14.94 44.88
N ILE A 6 -9.45 15.64 44.16
CA ILE A 6 -9.62 15.96 42.74
C ILE A 6 -9.16 14.72 41.95
N LEU A 7 -10.10 13.97 41.37
CA LEU A 7 -9.79 12.96 40.36
C LEU A 7 -9.71 13.64 38.99
N THR A 8 -8.50 13.92 38.54
CA THR A 8 -8.21 14.30 37.16
C THR A 8 -8.26 13.04 36.30
N GLY A 9 -9.39 12.81 35.63
CA GLY A 9 -9.54 11.75 34.64
C GLY A 9 -8.80 12.12 33.35
N ALA A 10 -7.57 11.64 33.20
CA ALA A 10 -6.89 11.65 31.90
C ALA A 10 -7.52 10.56 31.02
N ALA A 11 -8.44 10.97 30.14
CA ALA A 11 -8.89 10.12 29.04
C ALA A 11 -7.71 9.96 28.07
N ILE A 12 -6.98 8.86 28.21
CA ILE A 12 -5.98 8.44 27.24
C ILE A 12 -6.76 7.99 26.01
N LEU A 13 -6.89 8.87 25.02
CA LEU A 13 -7.25 8.48 23.66
C LEU A 13 -6.14 7.54 23.20
N ALA A 14 -6.42 6.25 23.20
CA ALA A 14 -5.58 5.26 22.56
C ALA A 14 -5.55 5.60 21.06
N ALA A 15 -4.50 6.30 20.64
CA ALA A 15 -4.15 6.38 19.23
C ALA A 15 -3.84 4.95 18.80
N SER A 16 -4.80 4.30 18.15
CA SER A 16 -4.59 3.07 17.42
C SER A 16 -3.39 3.33 16.51
N SER A 17 -2.24 2.73 16.81
CA SER A 17 -1.09 2.75 15.93
C SER A 17 -1.45 1.92 14.71
N VAL A 18 -2.16 2.53 13.76
CA VAL A 18 -2.14 2.09 12.37
C VAL A 18 -0.66 1.99 12.05
N ALA A 19 -0.18 0.80 11.70
CA ALA A 19 1.22 0.62 11.30
C ALA A 19 1.52 1.71 10.28
N ALA A 20 2.51 2.55 10.57
CA ALA A 20 2.83 3.69 9.72
C ALA A 20 3.08 3.16 8.31
N CYS A 21 2.25 3.55 7.34
CA CYS A 21 2.38 3.02 6.00
C CYS A 21 3.71 3.50 5.40
N PRO A 22 4.66 2.59 5.08
CA PRO A 22 5.97 2.97 4.57
C PRO A 22 5.89 3.52 3.13
N TRP A 23 4.74 3.32 2.47
CA TRP A 23 4.47 3.75 1.10
C TRP A 23 3.88 5.17 1.02
N ALA A 24 3.41 5.71 2.15
CA ALA A 24 2.62 6.93 2.20
C ALA A 24 3.33 8.12 1.50
N GLY A 25 2.64 8.71 0.52
CA GLY A 25 3.12 9.88 -0.21
C GLY A 25 4.36 9.64 -1.07
N GLY A 26 4.63 8.39 -1.46
CA GLY A 26 5.76 8.03 -2.30
C GLY A 26 5.37 7.72 -3.75
N THR A 27 6.31 7.94 -4.64
CA THR A 27 6.33 7.41 -6.01
C THR A 27 7.38 6.32 -6.04
N TYR A 28 7.12 5.23 -6.77
CA TYR A 28 7.95 4.04 -6.77
C TYR A 28 8.02 3.44 -8.16
N SER A 29 9.15 2.83 -8.49
CA SER A 29 9.32 2.08 -9.74
C SER A 29 10.15 0.83 -9.52
N GLY A 30 9.94 -0.18 -10.37
CA GLY A 30 10.70 -1.41 -10.33
C GLY A 30 10.64 -2.17 -11.65
N ASN A 31 11.65 -3.00 -11.88
CA ASN A 31 11.74 -3.89 -13.03
C ASN A 31 12.26 -5.25 -12.55
N GLU A 32 11.50 -6.32 -12.80
CA GLU A 32 11.91 -7.68 -12.50
C GLU A 32 11.50 -8.61 -13.64
N ARG A 33 12.44 -9.39 -14.20
CA ARG A 33 12.15 -10.40 -15.24
C ARG A 33 11.24 -9.90 -16.39
N GLN A 34 11.50 -8.69 -16.89
CA GLN A 34 10.74 -8.00 -17.96
C GLN A 34 9.36 -7.48 -17.54
N PHE A 35 9.02 -7.55 -16.24
CA PHE A 35 7.85 -6.89 -15.66
C PHE A 35 8.27 -5.53 -15.12
N GLU A 36 7.71 -4.47 -15.69
CA GLU A 36 7.95 -3.08 -15.27
C GLU A 36 6.74 -2.57 -14.52
N THR A 37 6.97 -1.80 -13.46
CA THR A 37 5.90 -1.10 -12.73
C THR A 37 6.35 0.26 -12.27
N GLU A 38 5.41 1.21 -12.31
CA GLU A 38 5.51 2.52 -11.68
C GLU A 38 4.20 2.80 -10.95
N PHE A 39 4.28 3.32 -9.72
CA PHE A 39 3.10 3.67 -8.96
C PHE A 39 3.35 4.81 -7.98
N THR A 40 2.29 5.52 -7.62
CA THR A 40 2.30 6.53 -6.56
C THR A 40 1.22 6.20 -5.54
N VAL A 41 1.54 6.34 -4.25
CA VAL A 41 0.62 6.11 -3.14
C VAL A 41 0.32 7.44 -2.46
N ASN A 42 -0.96 7.69 -2.16
CA ASN A 42 -1.36 8.92 -1.47
C ASN A 42 -0.83 8.99 -0.03
N ALA A 43 -0.89 10.16 0.59
CA ALA A 43 -0.36 10.38 1.94
C ALA A 43 -1.07 9.54 3.02
N ASP A 44 -2.33 9.18 2.79
CA ASP A 44 -3.13 8.38 3.72
C ASP A 44 -2.96 6.87 3.51
N CYS A 45 -2.25 6.46 2.45
CA CYS A 45 -2.05 5.06 2.06
C CYS A 45 -3.37 4.29 1.87
N THR A 46 -4.35 4.99 1.30
CA THR A 46 -5.69 4.48 0.98
C THR A 46 -5.91 4.30 -0.51
N GLU A 47 -5.06 4.93 -1.34
CA GLU A 47 -5.15 4.87 -2.80
C GLU A 47 -3.77 4.78 -3.44
N MET A 48 -3.72 4.08 -4.56
CA MET A 48 -2.56 3.98 -5.41
C MET A 48 -2.94 4.27 -6.86
N VAL A 49 -2.12 5.03 -7.56
CA VAL A 49 -2.16 5.18 -9.01
C VAL A 49 -1.01 4.37 -9.58
N PHE A 50 -1.26 3.41 -10.46
CA PHE A 50 -0.23 2.51 -10.96
C PHE A 50 -0.31 2.29 -12.48
N GLN A 51 0.84 1.93 -13.04
CA GLN A 51 0.98 1.41 -14.39
C GLN A 51 1.99 0.27 -14.37
N SER A 52 1.80 -0.72 -15.23
CA SER A 52 2.72 -1.85 -15.35
C SER A 52 2.72 -2.42 -16.75
N SER A 53 3.78 -3.10 -17.13
CA SER A 53 3.95 -3.76 -18.43
C SER A 53 4.65 -5.11 -18.25
N GLY A 54 4.70 -5.92 -19.31
CA GLY A 54 5.42 -7.20 -19.30
C GLY A 54 4.60 -8.43 -18.93
N SER A 55 3.29 -8.30 -18.65
CA SER A 55 2.40 -9.47 -18.48
C SER A 55 1.00 -9.23 -19.05
N ALA A 56 0.32 -10.27 -19.54
CA ALA A 56 -1.01 -10.14 -20.13
C ALA A 56 -2.07 -9.59 -19.15
N GLY A 57 -1.94 -9.88 -17.86
CA GLY A 57 -2.82 -9.35 -16.81
C GLY A 57 -2.54 -7.90 -16.44
N PHE A 58 -1.31 -7.42 -16.64
CA PHE A 58 -0.85 -6.09 -16.26
C PHE A 58 -0.16 -5.45 -17.47
N GLN A 59 -1.01 -4.90 -18.35
CA GLN A 59 -0.60 -4.21 -19.56
C GLN A 59 -0.57 -2.71 -19.30
N GLN A 60 0.34 -2.04 -20.02
CA GLN A 60 0.43 -0.59 -19.97
C GLN A 60 -0.86 -0.01 -20.54
N ALA A 61 -1.61 0.71 -19.71
CA ALA A 61 -2.83 1.41 -20.13
C ALA A 61 -2.50 2.84 -20.54
N ASP A 62 -3.27 3.42 -21.47
CA ASP A 62 -3.11 4.83 -21.89
C ASP A 62 -3.30 5.81 -20.72
N THR A 63 -4.03 5.40 -19.69
CA THR A 63 -4.22 6.13 -18.44
C THR A 63 -3.84 5.23 -17.28
N PRO A 64 -2.96 5.68 -16.36
CA PRO A 64 -2.66 4.96 -15.12
C PRO A 64 -3.94 4.60 -14.35
N GLU A 65 -3.97 3.43 -13.75
CA GLU A 65 -5.14 2.93 -13.03
C GLU A 65 -5.08 3.37 -11.56
N THR A 66 -6.17 3.96 -11.07
CA THR A 66 -6.33 4.28 -9.65
C THR A 66 -7.08 3.16 -8.94
N VAL A 67 -6.53 2.68 -7.83
CA VAL A 67 -7.12 1.61 -7.04
C VAL A 67 -7.10 1.92 -5.55
N ALA A 68 -8.13 1.46 -4.83
CA ALA A 68 -8.19 1.57 -3.38
C ALA A 68 -7.28 0.51 -2.73
N LEU A 69 -6.62 0.90 -1.66
CA LEU A 69 -5.78 0.05 -0.82
C LEU A 69 -6.49 -0.26 0.50
N ALA A 70 -6.42 -1.53 0.91
CA ALA A 70 -6.84 -1.98 2.22
C ALA A 70 -5.63 -2.53 2.99
N ALA A 71 -5.47 -2.11 4.24
CA ALA A 71 -4.44 -2.67 5.12
C ALA A 71 -4.77 -4.14 5.46
N THR A 72 -3.76 -4.99 5.42
CA THR A 72 -3.80 -6.42 5.75
C THR A 72 -2.63 -6.77 6.68
N ASP A 73 -2.51 -8.05 7.05
CA ASP A 73 -1.38 -8.57 7.81
C ASP A 73 -0.05 -8.54 7.04
N LYS A 74 -0.10 -8.55 5.70
CA LYS A 74 1.09 -8.53 4.83
C LYS A 74 1.51 -7.15 4.35
N GLY A 75 0.61 -6.17 4.42
CA GLY A 75 0.84 -4.82 3.91
C GLY A 75 -0.45 -4.17 3.41
N TRP A 76 -0.40 -3.52 2.25
CA TRP A 76 -1.55 -2.82 1.65
C TRP A 76 -1.94 -3.49 0.34
N THR A 77 -3.16 -3.98 0.26
CA THR A 77 -3.62 -4.79 -0.86
C THR A 77 -4.72 -4.07 -1.63
N SER A 78 -4.66 -4.19 -2.95
CA SER A 78 -5.79 -3.88 -3.83
C SER A 78 -6.16 -5.11 -4.66
N THR A 79 -7.46 -5.32 -4.84
CA THR A 79 -8.00 -6.38 -5.70
C THR A 79 -8.88 -5.75 -6.77
N PHE A 80 -8.64 -6.09 -8.02
CA PHE A 80 -9.36 -5.58 -9.18
C PHE A 80 -9.49 -6.70 -10.23
N PRO A 81 -10.31 -6.53 -11.29
CA PRO A 81 -10.65 -7.64 -12.18
C PRO A 81 -9.46 -8.37 -12.82
N LYS A 82 -8.31 -7.69 -12.96
CA LYS A 82 -7.11 -8.25 -13.58
C LYS A 82 -6.16 -8.93 -12.58
N GLY A 83 -6.37 -8.76 -11.28
CA GLY A 83 -5.50 -9.37 -10.28
C GLY A 83 -5.51 -8.68 -8.91
N THR A 84 -4.46 -8.98 -8.15
CA THR A 84 -4.20 -8.45 -6.83
C THR A 84 -2.81 -7.82 -6.82
N ILE A 85 -2.71 -6.62 -6.27
CA ILE A 85 -1.45 -5.95 -5.96
C ILE A 85 -1.32 -5.89 -4.44
N THR A 86 -0.18 -6.31 -3.89
CA THR A 86 0.13 -6.15 -2.47
C THR A 86 1.44 -5.39 -2.30
N LEU A 87 1.35 -4.18 -1.73
CA LEU A 87 2.48 -3.40 -1.25
C LEU A 87 2.92 -3.99 0.09
N LEU A 88 4.07 -4.67 0.15
CA LEU A 88 4.49 -5.37 1.35
C LEU A 88 4.81 -4.40 2.49
N ALA A 89 4.64 -4.85 3.74
CA ALA A 89 4.90 -4.04 4.93
C ALA A 89 6.38 -3.59 5.08
N ASP A 90 7.30 -4.13 4.28
CA ASP A 90 8.72 -3.75 4.30
C ASP A 90 9.04 -2.43 3.58
N GLY A 91 8.09 -1.90 2.79
CA GLY A 91 8.30 -0.67 2.02
C GLY A 91 9.24 -0.80 0.83
N LYS A 92 9.53 -2.04 0.38
CA LYS A 92 10.57 -2.32 -0.64
C LYS A 92 10.09 -3.25 -1.74
N GLN A 93 9.03 -4.02 -1.50
CA GLN A 93 8.57 -5.04 -2.42
C GLN A 93 7.07 -4.91 -2.70
N VAL A 94 6.72 -5.23 -3.94
CA VAL A 94 5.33 -5.32 -4.39
C VAL A 94 5.07 -6.67 -5.03
N GLU A 95 3.97 -7.31 -4.64
CA GLU A 95 3.49 -8.55 -5.25
C GLU A 95 2.36 -8.29 -6.25
N PHE A 96 2.46 -8.89 -7.42
CA PHE A 96 1.48 -8.86 -8.49
C PHE A 96 1.01 -10.29 -8.78
N ILE A 97 -0.27 -10.57 -8.56
CA ILE A 97 -0.88 -11.88 -8.79
C ILE A 97 -2.08 -11.71 -9.71
N GLY A 98 -2.13 -12.45 -10.81
CA GLY A 98 -3.23 -12.41 -11.77
C GLY A 98 -3.07 -13.42 -12.91
N PRO A 99 -3.89 -13.34 -13.97
CA PRO A 99 -3.74 -14.21 -15.14
C PRO A 99 -2.36 -14.05 -15.80
N GLY A 100 -1.56 -15.12 -15.78
CA GLY A 100 -0.24 -15.14 -16.42
C GLY A 100 0.84 -14.30 -15.71
N VAL A 101 0.60 -13.89 -14.46
CA VAL A 101 1.53 -13.08 -13.66
C VAL A 101 1.54 -13.56 -12.21
N ASN A 102 2.73 -13.80 -11.70
CA ASN A 102 2.99 -14.11 -10.30
C ASN A 102 4.38 -13.56 -10.00
N GLU A 103 4.43 -12.25 -9.84
CA GLU A 103 5.69 -11.51 -9.75
C GLU A 103 5.82 -10.80 -8.42
N ARG A 104 7.04 -10.80 -7.89
CA ARG A 104 7.43 -9.97 -6.76
C ARG A 104 8.55 -9.06 -7.22
N VAL A 105 8.30 -7.76 -7.18
CA VAL A 105 9.17 -6.74 -7.74
C VAL A 105 9.79 -5.95 -6.59
N GLN A 106 11.13 -5.83 -6.60
CA GLN A 106 11.83 -4.87 -5.76
C GLN A 106 11.62 -3.47 -6.35
N VAL A 107 11.34 -2.49 -5.51
CA VAL A 107 11.02 -1.13 -5.95
C VAL A 107 11.86 -0.11 -5.22
N ASP A 108 12.22 0.94 -5.95
CA ASP A 108 12.92 2.11 -5.46
C ASP A 108 11.97 3.31 -5.49
N LYS A 109 12.21 4.25 -4.58
CA LYS A 109 11.44 5.51 -4.45
C LYS A 109 11.99 6.60 -5.36
#